data_AF-A0A7V7T2J4-F1
#
_entry.id   AF-A0A7V7T2J4-F1
#
_cell.length_a   1.000
_cell.length_b   1.000
_cell.length_c   1.000
_cell.angle_alpha   90.00
_cell.angle_beta   90.00
_cell.angle_gamma   90.00
#
_symmetry.space_group_name_H-M   'P 1'
#
loop_
_entity.id
_entity.type
_entity.pdbx_description
1 polymer ?
#
loop_
_entity_poly.entity_id
_entity_poly.type
_entity_poly.pdbx_seq_one_letter_code
_entity_poly.pdbx_strand_id
1 'polypeptide(L)'
;MDINQNQKAVSPNLRLLLDEDLHWKSQIAAYRLKALKASIVRELSSSTKSVLYNKISIGEDSALLKFKPFITALGSCGLIPKARGNKYTEFTNSSLYDVNNHNHEKEMYKAKIRIVAFIQYCYEYVEENYRNIYEAEDFFILSNRGTFAFISIIGSLNSFVSRKYGLKNSSSSEERFKYIKKYIDALMRGINKLSEEEKKEKLSLLGAGADKKWFIFFMSLINEIHSEYEPKVLVDWKERQDKDLLNEGRIVGEEIEKFIKKTILNNLSILFGDNWELEISNIKQNCMVLAEKEKEKNYKEGLGKKEVRWTDMFTINDYKTIIEKFWTTKPEGAEIKTFEQIFAIDIGEKFNSKKEKTKWISLFNSYRNIWAHAGTKESGLNKNEVSLLKKIHSHLIK
;
A
#
# COMPACT_ATOMS: atom_id res chain seq x y z
N MET A 1 -26.66 -11.16 38.86
CA MET A 1 -25.82 -9.96 38.72
C MET A 1 -26.18 -9.36 37.38
N ASP A 2 -27.11 -8.40 37.37
CA ASP A 2 -27.67 -7.82 36.15
C ASP A 2 -26.62 -6.96 35.43
N ILE A 3 -26.17 -7.44 34.26
CA ILE A 3 -25.27 -6.72 33.38
C ILE A 3 -26.14 -5.80 32.51
N ASN A 4 -25.98 -4.49 32.71
CA ASN A 4 -26.65 -3.38 32.04
C ASN A 4 -26.91 -3.60 30.52
N GLN A 5 -28.15 -3.93 30.13
CA GLN A 5 -28.58 -4.06 28.74
C GLN A 5 -28.86 -2.71 28.04
N ASN A 6 -28.76 -1.58 28.73
CA ASN A 6 -29.08 -0.23 28.21
C ASN A 6 -27.86 0.66 27.91
N GLN A 7 -26.65 0.10 27.84
CA GLN A 7 -25.45 0.91 27.56
C GLN A 7 -25.37 1.24 26.05
N LYS A 8 -25.78 2.46 25.67
CA LYS A 8 -25.61 3.00 24.32
C LYS A 8 -24.16 2.83 23.88
N ALA A 9 -23.93 2.17 22.75
CA ALA A 9 -22.59 1.96 22.23
C ALA A 9 -21.89 3.31 22.01
N VAL A 10 -20.72 3.49 22.61
CA VAL A 10 -19.90 4.70 22.45
C VAL A 10 -19.61 4.93 20.98
N SER A 11 -19.96 6.12 20.46
CA SER A 11 -19.81 6.45 19.05
C SER A 11 -18.33 6.34 18.60
N PRO A 12 -18.04 6.01 17.33
CA PRO A 12 -16.66 5.93 16.84
C PRO A 12 -15.87 7.24 17.03
N ASN A 13 -16.52 8.39 16.86
CA ASN A 13 -15.90 9.70 17.06
C ASN A 13 -15.57 9.95 18.53
N LEU A 14 -16.48 9.59 19.44
CA LEU A 14 -16.24 9.72 20.88
C LEU A 14 -15.08 8.82 21.34
N ARG A 15 -14.97 7.60 20.81
CA ARG A 15 -13.80 6.73 21.08
C ARG A 15 -12.48 7.36 20.62
N LEU A 16 -12.47 7.94 19.43
CA LEU A 16 -11.28 8.60 18.88
C LEU A 16 -10.90 9.87 19.65
N LEU A 17 -11.88 10.57 20.22
CA LEU A 17 -11.64 11.72 21.10
C LEU A 17 -11.03 11.29 22.43
N LEU A 18 -11.57 10.22 23.03
CA LEU A 18 -11.10 9.66 24.31
C LEU A 18 -9.66 9.13 24.25
N ASP A 19 -9.13 8.81 23.06
CA ASP A 19 -7.73 8.40 22.88
C ASP A 19 -6.75 9.43 23.46
N GLU A 20 -7.09 10.73 23.44
CA GLU A 20 -6.26 11.77 24.06
C GLU A 20 -6.11 11.54 25.56
N ASP A 21 -7.23 11.53 26.28
CA ASP A 21 -7.25 11.43 27.74
C ASP A 21 -6.72 10.06 28.22
N LEU A 22 -7.03 8.99 27.48
CA LEU A 22 -6.64 7.63 27.83
C LEU A 22 -5.14 7.36 27.62
N HIS A 23 -4.50 8.04 26.67
CA HIS A 23 -3.17 7.64 26.20
C HIS A 23 -2.09 8.73 26.27
N TRP A 24 -2.42 9.97 26.65
CA TRP A 24 -1.45 11.07 26.70
C TRP A 24 -0.21 10.73 27.54
N LYS A 25 -0.42 10.17 28.74
CA LYS A 25 0.63 9.77 29.69
C LYS A 25 1.07 8.31 29.55
N SER A 26 0.70 7.64 28.45
CA SER A 26 1.03 6.23 28.27
C SER A 26 2.55 6.00 28.19
N GLN A 27 3.03 4.92 28.78
CA GLN A 27 4.42 4.48 28.61
C GLN A 27 4.69 3.87 27.23
N ILE A 28 3.64 3.51 26.48
CA ILE A 28 3.75 2.91 25.15
C ILE A 28 3.74 4.02 24.09
N ALA A 29 4.82 4.14 23.30
CA ALA A 29 4.96 5.16 22.27
C ALA A 29 3.81 5.13 21.25
N ALA A 30 3.42 3.95 20.77
CA ALA A 30 2.30 3.80 19.86
C ALA A 30 0.98 4.35 20.40
N TYR A 31 0.75 4.30 21.73
CA TYR A 31 -0.45 4.85 22.36
C TYR A 31 -0.34 6.37 22.55
N ARG A 32 0.82 6.88 22.97
CA ARG A 32 1.06 8.34 22.99
C ARG A 32 0.81 8.97 21.62
N LEU A 33 1.29 8.36 20.54
CA LEU A 33 1.06 8.88 19.20
C LEU A 33 -0.42 8.81 18.75
N LYS A 34 -1.25 7.92 19.33
CA LYS A 34 -2.71 7.97 19.13
C LYS A 34 -3.30 9.19 19.82
N ALA A 35 -2.94 9.42 21.10
CA ALA A 35 -3.37 10.61 21.84
C ALA A 35 -2.96 11.90 21.15
N LEU A 36 -1.74 11.98 20.62
CA LEU A 36 -1.25 13.16 19.91
C LEU A 36 -2.11 13.50 18.70
N LYS A 37 -2.49 12.50 17.91
CA LYS A 37 -3.37 12.69 16.76
C LYS A 37 -4.74 13.21 17.19
N ALA A 38 -5.36 12.60 18.21
CA ALA A 38 -6.64 13.05 18.74
C ALA A 38 -6.57 14.51 19.20
N SER A 39 -5.51 14.86 19.94
CA SER A 39 -5.27 16.22 20.44
C SER A 39 -5.09 17.27 19.34
N ILE A 40 -4.36 16.93 18.27
CA ILE A 40 -4.21 17.81 17.10
C ILE A 40 -5.56 18.10 16.45
N VAL A 41 -6.37 17.07 16.22
CA VAL A 41 -7.68 17.24 15.58
C VAL A 41 -8.64 18.02 16.47
N ARG A 42 -8.62 17.76 17.79
CA ARG A 42 -9.39 18.54 18.76
C ARG A 42 -9.02 20.02 18.69
N GLU A 43 -7.73 20.35 18.74
CA GLU A 43 -7.24 21.73 18.68
C GLU A 43 -7.63 22.44 17.37
N LEU A 44 -7.50 21.75 16.22
CA LEU A 44 -7.92 22.29 14.91
C LEU A 44 -9.41 22.62 14.87
N SER A 45 -10.24 21.89 15.62
CA SER A 45 -11.70 22.07 15.66
C SER A 45 -12.16 23.11 16.68
N SER A 46 -11.48 23.21 17.83
CA SER A 46 -11.96 23.99 18.99
C SER A 46 -11.34 25.38 19.09
N SER A 47 -10.20 25.62 18.43
CA SER A 47 -9.53 26.92 18.49
C SER A 47 -10.24 27.93 17.58
N THR A 48 -10.70 29.05 18.15
CA THR A 48 -11.35 30.15 17.39
C THR A 48 -10.42 30.82 16.38
N LYS A 49 -9.10 30.61 16.50
CA LYS A 49 -8.09 31.05 15.54
C LYS A 49 -7.92 30.11 14.36
N SER A 50 -8.51 28.91 14.41
CA SER A 50 -8.39 27.92 13.34
C SER A 50 -9.43 28.20 12.26
N VAL A 51 -9.01 28.19 11.00
CA VAL A 51 -9.93 28.18 9.85
C VAL A 51 -10.83 26.94 9.81
N LEU A 52 -10.48 25.90 10.56
CA LEU A 52 -11.29 24.68 10.74
C LEU A 52 -12.18 24.73 11.99
N TYR A 53 -12.28 25.88 12.67
CA TYR A 53 -13.12 26.06 13.85
C TYR A 53 -14.58 25.65 13.57
N ASN A 54 -15.13 24.78 14.42
CA ASN A 54 -16.48 24.21 14.29
C ASN A 54 -16.76 23.48 12.96
N LYS A 55 -15.75 23.18 12.13
CA LYS A 55 -15.92 22.42 10.88
C LYS A 55 -15.76 20.91 11.07
N ILE A 56 -15.22 20.45 12.19
CA ILE A 56 -14.91 19.04 12.46
C ILE A 56 -15.85 18.49 13.55
N SER A 57 -16.40 17.29 13.34
CA SER A 57 -17.25 16.61 14.32
C SER A 57 -16.43 16.18 15.55
N ILE A 58 -16.81 16.61 16.75
CA ILE A 58 -16.16 16.24 18.01
C ILE A 58 -17.17 15.50 18.90
N GLY A 59 -16.77 14.35 19.46
CA GLY A 59 -17.64 13.58 20.34
C GLY A 59 -18.89 13.07 19.63
N GLU A 60 -20.05 13.53 20.08
CA GLU A 60 -21.36 13.22 19.45
C GLU A 60 -21.84 14.34 18.50
N ASP A 61 -21.16 15.48 18.45
CA ASP A 61 -21.58 16.62 17.63
C ASP A 61 -21.38 16.35 16.13
N SER A 62 -22.35 16.74 15.32
CA SER A 62 -22.27 16.69 13.87
C SER A 62 -21.71 17.99 13.30
N ALA A 63 -20.71 17.88 12.42
CA ALA A 63 -20.20 18.98 11.61
C ALA A 63 -19.94 18.50 10.16
N LEU A 64 -19.52 19.43 9.31
CA LEU A 64 -19.17 19.23 7.90
C LEU A 64 -18.16 18.09 7.71
N LEU A 65 -17.05 18.16 8.45
CA LEU A 65 -15.97 17.19 8.38
C LEU A 65 -16.06 16.21 9.54
N LYS A 66 -15.71 14.96 9.28
CA LYS A 66 -15.62 13.90 10.29
C LYS A 66 -14.22 13.88 10.90
N PHE A 67 -14.13 13.39 12.13
CA PHE A 67 -12.87 13.27 12.87
C PHE A 67 -11.89 12.25 12.23
N LYS A 68 -12.43 11.11 11.78
CA LYS A 68 -11.66 9.95 11.32
C LYS A 68 -10.70 10.24 10.14
N PRO A 69 -11.08 10.96 9.08
CA PRO A 69 -10.16 11.34 8.01
C PRO A 69 -8.87 12.03 8.47
N PHE A 70 -8.96 12.97 9.42
CA PHE A 70 -7.79 13.64 9.97
C PHE A 70 -6.86 12.66 10.71
N ILE A 71 -7.42 11.81 11.59
CA ILE A 71 -6.65 10.79 12.32
C ILE A 71 -5.97 9.81 11.37
N THR A 72 -6.67 9.43 10.30
CA THR A 72 -6.13 8.52 9.29
C THR A 72 -4.97 9.17 8.55
N ALA A 73 -5.13 10.41 8.07
CA ALA A 73 -4.09 11.15 7.37
C ALA A 73 -2.84 11.37 8.25
N LEU A 74 -3.03 11.87 9.48
CA LEU A 74 -1.94 12.08 10.45
C LEU A 74 -1.19 10.77 10.78
N GLY A 75 -1.85 9.62 10.69
CA GLY A 75 -1.23 8.30 10.89
C GLY A 75 -0.35 7.83 9.73
N SER A 76 -0.44 8.47 8.56
CA SER A 76 0.25 8.03 7.34
C SER A 76 1.05 9.12 6.61
N CYS A 77 0.94 10.39 7.00
CA CYS A 77 1.48 11.51 6.20
C CYS A 77 2.90 11.96 6.55
N GLY A 78 3.51 11.51 7.64
CA GLY A 78 4.90 11.85 7.99
C GLY A 78 5.09 13.13 8.81
N LEU A 79 4.00 13.78 9.24
CA LEU A 79 4.04 14.82 10.29
C LEU A 79 4.31 14.24 11.69
N ILE A 80 3.86 13.00 11.91
CA ILE A 80 4.01 12.23 13.15
C ILE A 80 4.74 10.92 12.80
N PRO A 81 5.66 10.42 13.63
CA PRO A 81 6.33 9.14 13.39
C PRO A 81 5.34 7.97 13.51
N LYS A 82 5.71 6.81 12.99
CA LYS A 82 5.00 5.55 13.29
C LYS A 82 5.73 4.76 14.36
N ALA A 83 4.98 4.12 15.25
CA ALA A 83 5.55 3.21 16.26
C ALA A 83 4.77 1.88 16.34
N ARG A 84 5.48 0.81 16.71
CA ARG A 84 4.92 -0.47 17.13
C ARG A 84 5.40 -0.75 18.55
N GLY A 85 4.47 -0.73 19.52
CA GLY A 85 4.85 -0.68 20.93
C GLY A 85 5.69 0.56 21.22
N ASN A 86 6.91 0.36 21.70
CA ASN A 86 7.89 1.44 21.96
C ASN A 86 8.88 1.67 20.83
N LYS A 87 8.88 0.85 19.78
CA LYS A 87 9.81 0.99 18.66
C LYS A 87 9.24 1.91 17.59
N TYR A 88 9.91 3.03 17.34
CA TYR A 88 9.63 3.87 16.18
C TYR A 88 10.10 3.17 14.89
N THR A 89 9.35 3.33 13.81
CA THR A 89 9.48 2.53 12.58
C THR A 89 9.58 3.36 11.31
N GLU A 90 8.86 4.48 11.21
CA GLU A 90 8.85 5.34 10.02
C GLU A 90 8.79 6.82 10.42
N PHE A 91 9.25 7.67 9.50
CA PHE A 91 9.23 9.15 9.58
C PHE A 91 10.02 9.78 10.73
N THR A 92 10.86 9.03 11.43
CA THR A 92 11.65 9.51 12.59
C THR A 92 12.47 10.78 12.30
N ASN A 93 12.96 10.92 11.06
CA ASN A 93 13.84 12.03 10.66
C ASN A 93 13.09 13.18 9.97
N SER A 94 11.80 13.01 9.65
CA SER A 94 11.01 14.03 8.96
C SER A 94 9.81 14.54 9.75
N SER A 95 9.41 13.83 10.82
CA SER A 95 8.29 14.23 11.66
C SER A 95 8.61 15.46 12.51
N LEU A 96 7.55 16.12 12.98
CA LEU A 96 7.63 17.27 13.90
C LEU A 96 7.72 16.84 15.38
N TYR A 97 7.70 15.53 15.64
CA TYR A 97 7.94 14.92 16.93
C TYR A 97 9.39 14.41 17.00
N ASP A 98 10.11 14.76 18.06
CA ASP A 98 11.46 14.27 18.35
C ASP A 98 11.45 12.91 19.07
N VAL A 99 11.78 11.86 18.34
CA VAL A 99 11.81 10.49 18.89
C VAL A 99 12.91 10.26 19.93
N ASN A 100 13.92 11.14 19.98
CA ASN A 100 15.03 11.05 20.93
C ASN A 100 14.76 11.84 22.22
N ASN A 101 13.64 12.57 22.30
CA ASN A 101 13.30 13.33 23.49
C ASN A 101 12.70 12.41 24.58
N HIS A 102 13.43 12.25 25.67
CA HIS A 102 13.03 11.44 26.82
C HIS A 102 11.92 12.09 27.67
N ASN A 103 11.73 13.41 27.58
CA ASN A 103 10.57 14.07 28.17
C ASN A 103 9.39 14.00 27.20
N HIS A 104 8.71 12.86 27.24
CA HIS A 104 7.62 12.55 26.30
C HIS A 104 6.45 13.53 26.41
N GLU A 105 6.08 13.95 27.62
CA GLU A 105 4.97 14.90 27.80
C GLU A 105 5.30 16.26 27.18
N LYS A 106 6.49 16.79 27.44
CA LYS A 106 6.96 18.05 26.83
C LYS A 106 7.03 17.94 25.31
N GLU A 107 7.51 16.82 24.78
CA GLU A 107 7.59 16.61 23.33
C GLU A 107 6.20 16.48 22.69
N MET A 108 5.25 15.80 23.34
CA MET A 108 3.86 15.71 22.88
C MET A 108 3.21 17.09 22.74
N TYR A 109 3.32 17.94 23.76
CA TYR A 109 2.79 19.32 23.69
C TYR A 109 3.46 20.15 22.59
N LYS A 110 4.79 20.09 22.51
CA LYS A 110 5.57 20.81 21.50
C LYS A 110 5.21 20.37 20.08
N ALA A 111 5.11 19.06 19.84
CA ALA A 111 4.72 18.50 18.55
C ALA A 111 3.28 18.90 18.19
N LYS A 112 2.34 18.83 19.15
CA LYS A 112 0.94 19.28 18.95
C LYS A 112 0.90 20.70 18.40
N ILE A 113 1.51 21.65 19.12
CA ILE A 113 1.50 23.08 18.76
C ILE A 113 2.05 23.29 17.35
N ARG A 114 3.18 22.64 17.03
CA ARG A 114 3.84 22.80 15.73
C ARG A 114 3.03 22.22 14.58
N ILE A 115 2.50 21.02 14.76
CA ILE A 115 1.70 20.34 13.73
C ILE A 115 0.41 21.11 13.47
N VAL A 116 -0.29 21.57 14.53
CA VAL A 116 -1.50 22.39 14.41
C VAL A 116 -1.20 23.66 13.63
N ALA A 117 -0.20 24.44 14.06
CA ALA A 117 0.18 25.67 13.38
C ALA A 117 0.56 25.44 11.91
N PHE A 118 1.27 24.36 11.62
CA PHE A 118 1.69 24.05 10.25
C PHE A 118 0.52 23.66 9.34
N ILE A 119 -0.43 22.87 9.84
CA ILE A 119 -1.66 22.54 9.12
C ILE A 119 -2.51 23.81 8.91
N GLN A 120 -2.61 24.66 9.93
CA GLN A 120 -3.33 25.94 9.86
C GLN A 120 -2.79 26.83 8.75
N TYR A 121 -1.48 27.10 8.70
CA TYR A 121 -0.88 27.89 7.63
C TYR A 121 -1.22 27.36 6.22
N CYS A 122 -1.34 26.04 6.06
CA CYS A 122 -1.68 25.45 4.78
C CYS A 122 -3.15 25.68 4.41
N TYR A 123 -4.08 25.51 5.35
CA TYR A 123 -5.50 25.76 5.09
C TYR A 123 -5.81 27.25 4.96
N GLU A 124 -5.21 28.11 5.80
CA GLU A 124 -5.32 29.58 5.72
C GLU A 124 -4.87 30.07 4.35
N TYR A 125 -3.72 29.60 3.86
CA TYR A 125 -3.25 29.97 2.53
C TYR A 125 -4.25 29.61 1.42
N VAL A 126 -4.86 28.43 1.50
CA VAL A 126 -5.85 27.99 0.51
C VAL A 126 -7.15 28.79 0.63
N GLU A 127 -7.61 29.08 1.84
CA GLU A 127 -8.79 29.92 2.06
C GLU A 127 -8.59 31.35 1.52
N GLU A 128 -7.44 31.97 1.83
CA GLU A 128 -7.14 33.34 1.43
C GLU A 128 -6.92 33.51 -0.07
N ASN A 129 -6.25 32.55 -0.72
CA ASN A 129 -5.77 32.70 -2.11
C ASN A 129 -6.59 31.89 -3.13
N TYR A 130 -7.35 30.88 -2.67
CA TYR A 130 -8.10 29.94 -3.49
C TYR A 130 -9.50 29.68 -2.91
N ARG A 131 -10.16 30.75 -2.50
CA ARG A 131 -11.48 30.73 -1.82
C ARG A 131 -12.53 29.90 -2.56
N ASN A 132 -12.54 29.95 -3.90
CA ASN A 132 -13.46 29.17 -4.73
C ASN A 132 -13.27 27.65 -4.59
N ILE A 133 -12.05 27.18 -4.31
CA ILE A 133 -11.76 25.77 -4.03
C ILE A 133 -12.07 25.46 -2.57
N TYR A 134 -11.72 26.37 -1.66
CA TYR A 134 -11.87 26.17 -0.22
C TYR A 134 -13.33 26.10 0.20
N GLU A 135 -14.16 27.05 -0.22
CA GLU A 135 -15.57 27.16 0.20
C GLU A 135 -16.51 26.23 -0.58
N ALA A 136 -16.03 25.58 -1.64
CA ALA A 136 -16.83 24.64 -2.42
C ALA A 136 -17.21 23.42 -1.57
N GLU A 137 -18.52 23.19 -1.46
CA GLU A 137 -19.09 22.11 -0.66
C GLU A 137 -18.71 20.73 -1.25
N ASP A 138 -18.35 19.79 -0.36
CA ASP A 138 -17.94 18.42 -0.69
C ASP A 138 -16.88 18.31 -1.80
N PHE A 139 -16.03 19.33 -1.91
CA PHE A 139 -15.03 19.45 -2.98
C PHE A 139 -13.65 18.90 -2.58
N PHE A 140 -12.61 19.24 -3.35
CA PHE A 140 -11.27 18.69 -3.20
C PHE A 140 -10.54 19.04 -1.89
N ILE A 141 -10.93 20.11 -1.18
CA ILE A 141 -10.25 20.53 0.06
C ILE A 141 -11.16 20.33 1.28
N LEU A 142 -12.28 21.07 1.38
CA LEU A 142 -13.23 20.95 2.49
C LEU A 142 -14.25 19.81 2.27
N SER A 143 -13.75 18.59 2.22
CA SER A 143 -14.55 17.37 2.33
C SER A 143 -13.80 16.31 3.13
N ASN A 144 -14.48 15.26 3.59
CA ASN A 144 -13.84 14.17 4.32
C ASN A 144 -12.68 13.53 3.54
N ARG A 145 -12.86 13.36 2.23
CA ARG A 145 -11.85 12.79 1.35
C ARG A 145 -10.77 13.81 1.01
N GLY A 146 -11.17 15.05 0.73
CA GLY A 146 -10.28 16.16 0.43
C GLY A 146 -9.32 16.46 1.57
N THR A 147 -9.85 16.56 2.79
CA THR A 147 -9.07 16.76 4.02
C THR A 147 -8.05 15.65 4.24
N PHE A 148 -8.43 14.39 4.04
CA PHE A 148 -7.48 13.29 4.14
C PHE A 148 -6.34 13.46 3.14
N ALA A 149 -6.67 13.69 1.87
CA ALA A 149 -5.68 13.84 0.81
C ALA A 149 -4.79 15.07 1.04
N PHE A 150 -5.36 16.20 1.43
CA PHE A 150 -4.65 17.46 1.63
C PHE A 150 -3.70 17.38 2.83
N ILE A 151 -4.12 16.87 3.98
CA ILE A 151 -3.21 16.63 5.12
C ILE A 151 -2.12 15.61 4.77
N SER A 152 -2.47 14.60 3.95
CA SER A 152 -1.49 13.64 3.44
C SER A 152 -0.43 14.32 2.56
N ILE A 153 -0.83 15.27 1.71
CA ILE A 153 0.08 16.09 0.91
C ILE A 153 0.95 16.99 1.79
N ILE A 154 0.37 17.69 2.77
CA ILE A 154 1.13 18.54 3.71
C ILE A 154 2.25 17.73 4.37
N GLY A 155 1.94 16.54 4.88
CA GLY A 155 2.95 15.66 5.48
C GLY A 155 3.98 15.13 4.47
N SER A 156 3.54 14.72 3.28
CA SER A 156 4.44 14.23 2.23
C SER A 156 5.43 15.32 1.78
N LEU A 157 4.92 16.54 1.54
CA LEU A 157 5.71 17.72 1.23
C LEU A 157 6.66 18.06 2.36
N ASN A 158 6.21 18.03 3.62
CA ASN A 158 7.07 18.21 4.78
C ASN A 158 8.24 17.22 4.78
N SER A 159 7.99 15.94 4.53
CA SER A 159 9.06 14.95 4.43
C SER A 159 10.00 15.22 3.26
N PHE A 160 9.48 15.67 2.12
CA PHE A 160 10.26 16.02 0.96
C PHE A 160 11.16 17.24 1.22
N VAL A 161 10.61 18.36 1.70
CA VAL A 161 11.40 19.58 1.96
C VAL A 161 12.37 19.41 3.12
N SER A 162 12.04 18.59 4.13
CA SER A 162 12.98 18.28 5.22
C SER A 162 14.23 17.57 4.69
N ARG A 163 14.07 16.64 3.74
CA ARG A 163 15.22 15.99 3.10
C ARG A 163 15.96 16.92 2.15
N LYS A 164 15.24 17.69 1.34
CA LYS A 164 15.82 18.57 0.31
C LYS A 164 16.60 19.75 0.91
N TYR A 165 16.12 20.32 2.01
CA TYR A 165 16.69 21.53 2.63
C TYR A 165 17.25 21.30 4.04
N GLY A 166 17.29 20.06 4.53
CA GLY A 166 17.86 19.73 5.84
C GLY A 166 17.06 20.27 7.05
N LEU A 167 15.74 20.46 6.91
CA LEU A 167 14.92 21.01 7.99
C LEU A 167 14.82 20.04 9.17
N LYS A 168 15.14 20.53 10.37
CA LYS A 168 15.13 19.75 11.61
C LYS A 168 13.74 19.77 12.24
N ASN A 169 13.41 18.79 13.08
CA ASN A 169 12.15 18.80 13.84
C ASN A 169 11.92 20.13 14.60
N SER A 170 12.98 20.87 14.93
CA SER A 170 12.98 22.16 15.60
C SER A 170 12.65 23.36 14.72
N SER A 171 12.77 23.25 13.39
CA SER A 171 12.39 24.29 12.42
C SER A 171 10.94 24.73 12.62
N SER A 172 10.68 26.03 12.46
CA SER A 172 9.36 26.60 12.74
C SER A 172 8.34 26.19 11.68
N SER A 173 7.06 26.22 12.06
CA SER A 173 5.95 25.93 11.13
C SER A 173 5.91 26.95 9.97
N GLU A 174 6.23 28.21 10.24
CA GLU A 174 6.30 29.27 9.23
C GLU A 174 7.43 29.04 8.23
N GLU A 175 8.64 28.69 8.71
CA GLU A 175 9.77 28.36 7.85
C GLU A 175 9.44 27.18 6.92
N ARG A 176 8.86 26.11 7.48
CA ARG A 176 8.43 24.94 6.70
C ARG A 176 7.37 25.29 5.66
N PHE A 177 6.41 26.14 6.05
CA PHE A 177 5.37 26.60 5.14
C PHE A 177 5.96 27.36 3.94
N LYS A 178 6.95 28.25 4.16
CA LYS A 178 7.65 28.95 3.06
C LYS A 178 8.20 27.98 2.00
N TYR A 179 8.78 26.86 2.41
CA TYR A 179 9.30 25.85 1.48
C TYR A 179 8.22 25.07 0.74
N ILE A 180 7.08 24.78 1.37
CA ILE A 180 6.03 23.98 0.74
C ILE A 180 5.00 24.81 -0.05
N LYS A 181 4.93 26.12 0.19
CA LYS A 181 3.94 27.05 -0.41
C LYS A 181 3.81 26.88 -1.91
N LYS A 182 4.94 26.83 -2.64
CA LYS A 182 4.94 26.68 -4.10
C LYS A 182 4.29 25.37 -4.59
N TYR A 183 4.37 24.29 -3.81
CA TYR A 183 3.74 23.02 -4.16
C TYR A 183 2.25 23.02 -3.83
N ILE A 184 1.83 23.68 -2.73
CA ILE A 184 0.39 23.91 -2.47
C ILE A 184 -0.21 24.76 -3.60
N ASP A 185 0.51 25.79 -4.05
CA ASP A 185 0.11 26.62 -5.18
C ASP A 185 -0.07 25.80 -6.48
N ALA A 186 0.90 24.93 -6.79
CA ALA A 186 0.81 24.01 -7.92
C ALA A 186 -0.43 23.09 -7.83
N LEU A 187 -0.71 22.54 -6.64
CA LEU A 187 -1.90 21.73 -6.42
C LEU A 187 -3.19 22.51 -6.69
N MET A 188 -3.34 23.71 -6.11
CA MET A 188 -4.56 24.50 -6.29
C MET A 188 -4.76 24.93 -7.75
N ARG A 189 -3.69 25.32 -8.44
CA ARG A 189 -3.74 25.62 -9.88
C ARG A 189 -4.14 24.40 -10.70
N GLY A 190 -3.64 23.22 -10.35
CA GLY A 190 -4.02 21.96 -10.98
C GLY A 190 -5.51 21.69 -10.83
N ILE A 191 -6.05 21.82 -9.61
CA ILE A 191 -7.49 21.65 -9.33
C ILE A 191 -8.34 22.64 -10.13
N ASN A 192 -7.95 23.91 -10.19
CA ASN A 192 -8.68 24.94 -10.95
C ASN A 192 -8.68 24.72 -12.47
N LYS A 193 -7.69 24.00 -13.00
CA LYS A 193 -7.58 23.69 -14.43
C LYS A 193 -8.40 22.48 -14.87
N LEU A 194 -8.95 21.70 -13.94
CA LEU A 194 -9.77 20.55 -14.29
C LEU A 194 -11.03 20.99 -15.04
N SER A 195 -11.36 20.26 -16.10
CA SER A 195 -12.67 20.33 -16.75
C SER A 195 -13.79 19.86 -15.82
N GLU A 196 -15.03 20.23 -16.12
CA GLU A 196 -16.19 19.77 -15.32
C GLU A 196 -16.36 18.25 -15.38
N GLU A 197 -16.02 17.63 -16.51
CA GLU A 197 -16.00 16.19 -16.68
C GLU A 197 -14.97 15.52 -15.76
N GLU A 198 -13.74 16.04 -15.70
CA GLU A 198 -12.69 15.52 -14.82
C GLU A 198 -13.06 15.70 -13.34
N LYS A 199 -13.61 16.87 -12.98
CA LYS A 199 -14.10 17.11 -11.61
C LYS A 199 -15.15 16.08 -11.26
N LYS A 200 -16.17 15.90 -12.11
CA LYS A 200 -17.26 14.93 -11.88
C LYS A 200 -16.73 13.51 -11.74
N GLU A 201 -15.80 13.09 -12.61
CA GLU A 201 -15.16 11.78 -12.54
C GLU A 201 -14.47 11.57 -11.18
N LYS A 202 -13.59 12.50 -10.76
CA LYS A 202 -12.84 12.36 -9.50
C LYS A 202 -13.73 12.46 -8.27
N LEU A 203 -14.75 13.32 -8.29
CA LEU A 203 -15.74 13.45 -7.21
C LEU A 203 -16.58 12.17 -7.06
N SER A 204 -16.95 11.55 -8.18
CA SER A 204 -17.77 10.33 -8.24
C SER A 204 -17.07 9.05 -7.76
N LEU A 205 -15.75 9.07 -7.50
CA LEU A 205 -15.04 7.90 -7.00
C LEU A 205 -15.66 7.41 -5.67
N LEU A 206 -16.25 6.22 -5.66
CA LEU A 206 -16.87 5.61 -4.46
C LEU A 206 -16.00 4.49 -3.88
N GLY A 207 -16.23 4.16 -2.61
CA GLY A 207 -15.67 2.97 -1.96
C GLY A 207 -14.35 3.18 -1.20
N ALA A 208 -13.91 2.09 -0.55
CA ALA A 208 -12.66 2.05 0.21
C ALA A 208 -11.46 2.22 -0.73
N GLY A 209 -10.62 3.22 -0.48
CA GLY A 209 -9.43 3.54 -1.28
C GLY A 209 -9.54 4.79 -2.15
N ALA A 210 -10.73 5.40 -2.29
CA ALA A 210 -10.89 6.67 -3.01
C ALA A 210 -10.06 7.82 -2.40
N ASP A 211 -9.88 7.79 -1.08
CA ASP A 211 -9.00 8.68 -0.32
C ASP A 211 -7.53 8.58 -0.75
N LYS A 212 -7.02 7.35 -0.95
CA LYS A 212 -5.68 7.13 -1.49
C LYS A 212 -5.55 7.57 -2.95
N LYS A 213 -6.59 7.37 -3.76
CA LYS A 213 -6.62 7.84 -5.15
C LYS A 213 -6.51 9.36 -5.23
N TRP A 214 -7.24 10.09 -4.38
CA TRP A 214 -7.14 11.54 -4.31
C TRP A 214 -5.77 12.00 -3.83
N PHE A 215 -5.17 11.30 -2.87
CA PHE A 215 -3.81 11.60 -2.45
C PHE A 215 -2.80 11.46 -3.60
N ILE A 216 -2.88 10.37 -4.37
CA ILE A 216 -2.02 10.16 -5.55
C ILE A 216 -2.31 11.21 -6.62
N PHE A 217 -3.58 11.48 -6.90
CA PHE A 217 -4.00 12.52 -7.84
C PHE A 217 -3.41 13.90 -7.49
N PHE A 218 -3.47 14.29 -6.21
CA PHE A 218 -2.85 15.54 -5.76
C PHE A 218 -1.34 15.54 -5.94
N MET A 219 -0.66 14.40 -5.70
CA MET A 219 0.77 14.31 -5.99
C MET A 219 1.04 14.49 -7.49
N SER A 220 0.23 13.91 -8.36
CA SER A 220 0.37 14.03 -9.82
C SER A 220 0.26 15.49 -10.26
N LEU A 221 -0.77 16.22 -9.79
CA LEU A 221 -0.93 17.65 -10.10
C LEU A 221 0.28 18.49 -9.67
N ILE A 222 0.88 18.18 -8.51
CA ILE A 222 2.10 18.86 -8.06
C ILE A 222 3.29 18.47 -8.93
N ASN A 223 3.45 17.18 -9.24
CA ASN A 223 4.58 16.62 -10.00
C ASN A 223 4.60 17.12 -11.45
N GLU A 224 3.45 17.42 -12.05
CA GLU A 224 3.34 18.03 -13.38
C GLU A 224 4.06 19.38 -13.48
N ILE A 225 4.05 20.17 -12.40
CA ILE A 225 4.70 21.49 -12.35
C ILE A 225 6.08 21.39 -11.68
N HIS A 226 6.23 20.51 -10.71
CA HIS A 226 7.44 20.32 -9.92
C HIS A 226 7.87 18.85 -9.98
N SER A 227 8.52 18.48 -11.09
CA SER A 227 8.95 17.10 -11.35
C SER A 227 9.93 16.57 -10.30
N GLU A 228 10.61 17.45 -9.55
CA GLU A 228 11.46 17.06 -8.44
C GLU A 228 10.69 16.45 -7.26
N TYR A 229 9.39 16.76 -7.14
CA TYR A 229 8.51 16.18 -6.15
C TYR A 229 7.98 14.86 -6.68
N GLU A 230 8.79 13.82 -6.51
CA GLU A 230 8.46 12.47 -6.97
C GLU A 230 8.54 11.48 -5.80
N PRO A 231 7.52 11.46 -4.92
CA PRO A 231 7.50 10.53 -3.79
C PRO A 231 7.37 9.08 -4.26
N LYS A 232 7.96 8.14 -3.51
CA LYS A 232 7.96 6.70 -3.85
C LYS A 232 6.58 6.12 -4.16
N VAL A 233 5.53 6.61 -3.50
CA VAL A 233 4.15 6.17 -3.73
C VAL A 233 3.67 6.56 -5.13
N LEU A 234 4.03 7.76 -5.61
CA LEU A 234 3.71 8.19 -6.97
C LEU A 234 4.51 7.38 -8.01
N VAL A 235 5.78 7.10 -7.74
CA VAL A 235 6.62 6.25 -8.60
C VAL A 235 6.01 4.87 -8.75
N ASP A 236 5.72 4.19 -7.63
CA ASP A 236 5.11 2.85 -7.64
C ASP A 236 3.77 2.87 -8.40
N TRP A 237 2.94 3.89 -8.19
CA TRP A 237 1.67 4.02 -8.92
C TRP A 237 1.86 4.19 -10.43
N LYS A 238 2.81 5.03 -10.88
CA LYS A 238 3.14 5.21 -12.30
C LYS A 238 3.64 3.91 -12.92
N GLU A 239 4.56 3.21 -12.24
CA GLU A 239 5.10 1.93 -12.71
C GLU A 239 4.02 0.86 -12.85
N ARG A 240 3.08 0.79 -11.91
CA ARG A 240 1.96 -0.17 -11.98
C ARG A 240 0.97 0.10 -13.12
N GLN A 241 1.10 1.21 -13.83
CA GLN A 241 0.31 1.56 -15.02
C GLN A 241 1.11 1.50 -16.31
N ASP A 242 2.42 1.24 -16.22
CA ASP A 242 3.32 1.20 -17.36
C ASP A 242 3.11 -0.10 -18.16
N LYS A 243 2.40 0.00 -19.28
CA LYS A 243 2.05 -1.15 -20.12
C LYS A 243 3.26 -1.95 -20.60
N ASP A 244 4.38 -1.28 -20.87
CA ASP A 244 5.58 -1.95 -21.38
C ASP A 244 6.25 -2.75 -20.26
N LEU A 245 6.34 -2.16 -19.06
CA LEU A 245 6.84 -2.85 -17.87
C LEU A 245 5.97 -4.08 -17.53
N LEU A 246 4.64 -3.94 -17.64
CA LEU A 246 3.71 -5.04 -17.40
C LEU A 246 3.85 -6.16 -18.42
N ASN A 247 4.00 -5.81 -19.70
CA ASN A 247 4.18 -6.79 -20.75
C ASN A 247 5.51 -7.53 -20.60
N GLU A 248 6.59 -6.81 -20.24
CA GLU A 248 7.88 -7.41 -19.94
C GLU A 248 7.78 -8.42 -18.78
N GLY A 249 7.17 -8.02 -17.66
CA GLY A 249 6.96 -8.92 -16.52
C GLY A 249 6.13 -10.16 -16.86
N ARG A 250 5.10 -10.00 -17.71
CA ARG A 250 4.27 -11.12 -18.18
C ARG A 250 5.07 -12.10 -19.04
N ILE A 251 5.85 -11.62 -20.02
CA ILE A 251 6.66 -12.46 -20.91
C ILE A 251 7.64 -13.30 -20.08
N VAL A 252 8.40 -12.65 -19.20
CA VAL A 252 9.37 -13.32 -18.33
C VAL A 252 8.66 -14.33 -17.42
N GLY A 253 7.49 -13.97 -16.88
CA GLY A 253 6.70 -14.87 -16.04
C GLY A 253 6.19 -16.12 -16.77
N GLU A 254 5.73 -15.97 -18.01
CA GLU A 254 5.29 -17.11 -18.84
C GLU A 254 6.44 -18.06 -19.18
N GLU A 255 7.64 -17.53 -19.43
CA GLU A 255 8.85 -18.32 -19.67
C GLU A 255 9.25 -19.12 -18.43
N ILE A 256 9.21 -18.50 -17.24
CA ILE A 256 9.44 -19.18 -15.96
C ILE A 256 8.42 -20.32 -15.77
N GLU A 257 7.12 -20.06 -15.95
CA GLU A 257 6.07 -21.06 -15.75
C GLU A 257 6.25 -22.26 -16.70
N LYS A 258 6.56 -22.00 -17.98
CA LYS A 258 6.89 -23.04 -18.97
C LYS A 258 8.10 -23.87 -18.55
N PHE A 259 9.17 -23.21 -18.09
CA PHE A 259 10.39 -23.89 -17.64
C PHE A 259 10.13 -24.79 -16.42
N ILE A 260 9.42 -24.28 -15.40
CA ILE A 260 9.08 -25.03 -14.18
C ILE A 260 8.31 -26.30 -14.57
N LYS A 261 7.25 -26.15 -15.36
CA LYS A 261 6.41 -27.27 -15.78
C LYS A 261 7.22 -28.34 -16.52
N LYS A 262 7.97 -27.94 -17.54
CA LYS A 262 8.79 -28.85 -18.36
C LYS A 262 9.80 -29.60 -17.48
N THR A 263 10.47 -28.87 -16.59
CA THR A 263 11.52 -29.42 -15.72
C THR A 263 10.95 -30.40 -14.70
N ILE A 264 9.80 -30.06 -14.08
CA ILE A 264 9.14 -30.95 -13.13
C ILE A 264 8.71 -32.26 -13.80
N LEU A 265 8.01 -32.17 -14.94
CA LEU A 265 7.52 -33.38 -15.62
C LEU A 265 8.67 -34.27 -16.09
N ASN A 266 9.73 -33.69 -16.65
CA ASN A 266 10.93 -34.43 -17.06
C ASN A 266 11.60 -35.10 -15.86
N ASN A 267 11.82 -34.38 -14.76
CA ASN A 267 12.45 -34.94 -13.56
C ASN A 267 11.60 -36.05 -12.94
N LEU A 268 10.27 -35.87 -12.84
CA LEU A 268 9.39 -36.91 -12.33
C LEU A 268 9.44 -38.18 -13.19
N SER A 269 9.43 -38.03 -14.52
CA SER A 269 9.56 -39.17 -15.43
C SER A 269 10.89 -39.90 -15.27
N ILE A 270 12.01 -39.18 -15.07
CA ILE A 270 13.31 -39.82 -14.84
C ILE A 270 13.38 -40.49 -13.45
N LEU A 271 12.80 -39.85 -12.42
CA LEU A 271 12.83 -40.35 -11.04
C LEU A 271 12.03 -41.65 -10.86
N PHE A 272 10.89 -41.78 -11.56
CA PHE A 272 9.89 -42.81 -11.26
C PHE A 272 9.45 -43.62 -12.48
N GLY A 273 10.02 -43.36 -13.67
CA GLY A 273 9.65 -44.03 -14.91
C GLY A 273 8.15 -43.88 -15.21
N ASP A 274 7.52 -44.96 -15.65
CA ASP A 274 6.09 -45.01 -15.98
C ASP A 274 5.17 -44.75 -14.77
N ASN A 275 5.69 -44.88 -13.55
CA ASN A 275 4.91 -44.75 -12.31
C ASN A 275 4.89 -43.33 -11.73
N TRP A 276 5.51 -42.35 -12.40
CA TRP A 276 5.63 -40.98 -11.88
C TRP A 276 4.29 -40.31 -11.54
N GLU A 277 3.22 -40.68 -12.24
CA GLU A 277 1.88 -40.17 -11.97
C GLU A 277 1.32 -40.63 -10.63
N LEU A 278 1.69 -41.84 -10.16
CA LEU A 278 1.26 -42.38 -8.87
C LEU A 278 1.83 -41.56 -7.71
N GLU A 279 3.06 -41.06 -7.89
CA GLU A 279 3.77 -40.24 -6.92
C GLU A 279 3.13 -38.86 -6.68
N ILE A 280 2.29 -38.40 -7.61
CA ILE A 280 1.54 -37.14 -7.48
C ILE A 280 0.03 -37.35 -7.66
N SER A 281 -0.47 -38.54 -7.31
CA SER A 281 -1.85 -38.99 -7.55
C SER A 281 -2.92 -37.97 -7.10
N ASN A 282 -2.77 -37.37 -5.91
CA ASN A 282 -3.70 -36.35 -5.42
C ASN A 282 -3.74 -35.09 -6.30
N ILE A 283 -2.57 -34.62 -6.77
CA ILE A 283 -2.48 -33.48 -7.71
C ILE A 283 -3.10 -33.85 -9.05
N LYS A 284 -2.79 -35.05 -9.56
CA LYS A 284 -3.36 -35.58 -10.81
C LYS A 284 -4.89 -35.62 -10.77
N GLN A 285 -5.48 -36.17 -9.72
CA GLN A 285 -6.94 -36.26 -9.57
C GLN A 285 -7.59 -34.88 -9.61
N ASN A 286 -7.06 -33.91 -8.86
CA ASN A 286 -7.57 -32.54 -8.85
C ASN A 286 -7.46 -31.88 -10.22
N CYS A 287 -6.32 -32.05 -10.90
CA CYS A 287 -6.08 -31.49 -12.22
C CYS A 287 -6.95 -32.13 -13.31
N MET A 288 -7.28 -33.42 -13.20
CA MET A 288 -8.22 -34.09 -14.09
C MET A 288 -9.63 -33.51 -13.96
N VAL A 289 -10.08 -33.23 -12.74
CA VAL A 289 -11.38 -32.56 -12.50
C VAL A 289 -11.40 -31.16 -13.12
N LEU A 290 -10.30 -30.39 -12.99
CA LEU A 290 -10.19 -29.06 -13.60
C LEU A 290 -10.18 -29.14 -15.14
N ALA A 291 -9.44 -30.09 -15.71
CA ALA A 291 -9.39 -30.28 -17.16
C ALA A 291 -10.77 -30.62 -17.73
N GLU A 292 -11.55 -31.44 -17.03
CA GLU A 292 -12.91 -31.79 -17.47
C GLU A 292 -13.85 -30.59 -17.40
N LYS A 293 -13.78 -29.78 -16.33
CA LYS A 293 -14.52 -28.52 -16.24
C LYS A 293 -14.17 -27.55 -17.36
N GLU A 294 -12.89 -27.46 -17.75
CA GLU A 294 -12.45 -26.60 -18.84
C GLU A 294 -12.96 -27.11 -20.20
N LYS A 295 -12.99 -28.43 -20.42
CA LYS A 295 -13.63 -29.02 -21.62
C LYS A 295 -15.13 -28.70 -21.68
N GLU A 296 -15.85 -28.85 -20.57
CA GLU A 296 -17.27 -28.50 -20.49
C GLU A 296 -17.49 -27.01 -20.81
N LYS A 297 -16.64 -26.13 -20.28
CA LYS A 297 -16.70 -24.69 -20.56
C LYS A 297 -16.44 -24.39 -22.04
N ASN A 298 -15.38 -24.95 -22.63
CA ASN A 298 -15.07 -24.81 -24.06
C ASN A 298 -16.23 -25.25 -24.95
N TYR A 299 -16.90 -26.35 -24.59
CA TYR A 299 -18.09 -26.81 -25.31
C TYR A 299 -19.25 -25.80 -25.22
N LYS A 300 -19.56 -25.31 -24.02
CA LYS A 300 -20.61 -24.30 -23.78
C LYS A 300 -20.33 -22.98 -24.50
N GLU A 301 -19.07 -22.58 -24.62
CA GLU A 301 -18.62 -21.36 -25.31
C GLU A 301 -18.49 -21.54 -26.84
N GLY A 302 -18.83 -22.72 -27.39
CA GLY A 302 -18.78 -22.97 -28.83
C GLY A 302 -17.37 -23.14 -29.41
N LEU A 303 -16.35 -23.29 -28.55
CA LEU A 303 -14.94 -23.47 -28.93
C LEU A 303 -14.61 -24.89 -29.42
N GLY A 304 -15.59 -25.80 -29.40
CA GLY A 304 -15.48 -27.18 -29.88
C GLY A 304 -14.79 -28.13 -28.90
N LYS A 305 -14.54 -29.36 -29.36
CA LYS A 305 -13.79 -30.39 -28.60
C LYS A 305 -12.30 -30.10 -28.66
N LYS A 306 -11.82 -29.14 -27.85
CA LYS A 306 -10.39 -28.94 -27.63
C LYS A 306 -9.86 -30.01 -26.67
N GLU A 307 -8.73 -30.62 -27.02
CA GLU A 307 -8.00 -31.48 -26.09
C GLU A 307 -7.44 -30.62 -24.95
N VAL A 308 -7.74 -31.00 -23.71
CA VAL A 308 -7.20 -30.37 -22.50
C VAL A 308 -6.43 -31.41 -21.72
N ARG A 309 -5.10 -31.27 -21.63
CA ARG A 309 -4.26 -32.20 -20.86
C ARG A 309 -4.34 -31.82 -19.39
N TRP A 310 -4.49 -32.81 -18.52
CA TRP A 310 -4.57 -32.56 -17.07
C TRP A 310 -3.29 -31.90 -16.53
N THR A 311 -2.12 -32.19 -17.11
CA THR A 311 -0.85 -31.53 -16.75
C THR A 311 -0.81 -30.04 -17.13
N ASP A 312 -1.72 -29.56 -17.99
CA ASP A 312 -1.89 -28.12 -18.26
C ASP A 312 -2.62 -27.40 -17.13
N MET A 313 -3.25 -28.13 -16.21
CA MET A 313 -4.01 -27.57 -15.08
C MET A 313 -3.18 -27.40 -13.81
N PHE A 314 -1.86 -27.62 -13.86
CA PHE A 314 -0.99 -27.41 -12.70
C PHE A 314 -0.98 -25.95 -12.27
N THR A 315 -1.22 -25.72 -11.00
CA THR A 315 -1.07 -24.40 -10.38
C THR A 315 0.37 -24.19 -9.89
N ILE A 316 0.74 -22.94 -9.61
CA ILE A 316 2.03 -22.63 -8.99
C ILE A 316 2.21 -23.33 -7.63
N ASN A 317 1.11 -23.54 -6.91
CA ASN A 317 1.14 -24.28 -5.64
C ASN A 317 1.39 -25.77 -5.87
N ASP A 318 0.85 -26.38 -6.92
CA ASP A 318 1.13 -27.78 -7.27
C ASP A 318 2.62 -27.96 -7.60
N TYR A 319 3.20 -27.07 -8.40
CA TYR A 319 4.65 -27.08 -8.67
C TYR A 319 5.45 -27.01 -7.37
N LYS A 320 5.08 -26.11 -6.45
CA LYS A 320 5.74 -25.98 -5.15
C LYS A 320 5.66 -27.27 -4.34
N THR A 321 4.48 -27.88 -4.24
CA THR A 321 4.28 -29.12 -3.49
C THR A 321 5.14 -30.26 -4.05
N ILE A 322 5.21 -30.39 -5.37
CA ILE A 322 6.05 -31.40 -6.04
C ILE A 322 7.53 -31.15 -5.75
N ILE A 323 8.00 -29.91 -5.97
CA ILE A 323 9.38 -29.49 -5.71
C ILE A 323 9.77 -29.78 -4.25
N GLU A 324 8.92 -29.44 -3.29
CA GLU A 324 9.22 -29.62 -1.87
C GLU A 324 9.14 -31.10 -1.43
N LYS A 325 8.29 -31.91 -2.05
CA LYS A 325 8.16 -33.36 -1.79
C LYS A 325 9.42 -34.10 -2.23
N PHE A 326 9.96 -33.77 -3.40
CA PHE A 326 11.11 -34.47 -4.00
C PHE A 326 12.41 -33.66 -4.00
N TRP A 327 12.54 -32.73 -3.04
CA TRP A 327 13.57 -31.68 -3.00
C TRP A 327 15.00 -32.17 -3.27
N THR A 328 15.42 -33.23 -2.56
CA THR A 328 16.77 -33.81 -2.65
C THR A 328 16.80 -35.18 -3.34
N THR A 329 15.67 -35.63 -3.90
CA THR A 329 15.55 -36.97 -4.48
C THR A 329 16.40 -37.07 -5.75
N LYS A 330 17.16 -38.17 -5.87
CA LYS A 330 18.02 -38.46 -7.02
C LYS A 330 17.97 -39.98 -7.30
N PRO A 331 17.89 -40.43 -8.57
CA PRO A 331 18.03 -41.85 -8.89
C PRO A 331 19.48 -42.29 -8.68
N GLU A 332 19.68 -43.54 -8.23
CA GLU A 332 21.01 -44.15 -8.23
C GLU A 332 21.55 -44.20 -9.66
N GLY A 333 22.77 -43.67 -9.86
CA GLY A 333 23.45 -43.68 -11.16
C GLY A 333 22.98 -42.64 -12.20
N ALA A 334 21.97 -41.83 -11.93
CA ALA A 334 21.52 -40.81 -12.88
C ALA A 334 22.20 -39.45 -12.66
N GLU A 335 22.72 -38.85 -13.72
CA GLU A 335 23.29 -37.49 -13.72
C GLU A 335 22.22 -36.40 -13.88
N ILE A 336 21.12 -36.49 -13.13
CA ILE A 336 20.13 -35.40 -13.09
C ILE A 336 20.41 -34.43 -11.95
N LYS A 337 20.12 -33.14 -12.19
CA LYS A 337 20.08 -32.14 -11.13
C LYS A 337 18.84 -32.36 -10.26
N THR A 338 19.04 -32.33 -8.95
CA THR A 338 17.92 -32.39 -7.99
C THR A 338 17.07 -31.12 -8.06
N PHE A 339 15.84 -31.16 -7.54
CA PHE A 339 15.02 -29.95 -7.45
C PHE A 339 15.66 -28.88 -6.57
N GLU A 340 16.42 -29.26 -5.54
CA GLU A 340 17.23 -28.31 -4.79
C GLU A 340 18.24 -27.58 -5.67
N GLN A 341 18.99 -28.29 -6.50
CA GLN A 341 20.01 -27.69 -7.36
C GLN A 341 19.42 -26.75 -8.44
N ILE A 342 18.17 -26.96 -8.82
CA ILE A 342 17.48 -26.18 -9.87
C ILE A 342 16.70 -25.01 -9.28
N PHE A 343 15.98 -25.24 -8.17
CA PHE A 343 14.97 -24.31 -7.65
C PHE A 343 15.37 -23.64 -6.33
N ALA A 344 16.58 -23.87 -5.80
CA ALA A 344 17.13 -23.07 -4.72
C ALA A 344 17.63 -21.72 -5.26
N ILE A 345 16.74 -20.73 -5.30
CA ILE A 345 17.03 -19.39 -5.84
C ILE A 345 17.14 -18.38 -4.70
N ASP A 346 18.32 -17.80 -4.51
CA ASP A 346 18.52 -16.73 -3.56
C ASP A 346 17.94 -15.41 -4.10
N ILE A 347 16.87 -14.94 -3.47
CA ILE A 347 16.16 -13.70 -3.81
C ILE A 347 16.61 -12.51 -2.95
N GLY A 348 17.70 -12.62 -2.19
CA GLY A 348 18.20 -11.56 -1.31
C GLY A 348 17.50 -11.54 0.06
N GLU A 349 16.97 -12.68 0.49
CA GLU A 349 16.41 -12.86 1.83
C GLU A 349 17.16 -13.97 2.58
N LYS A 350 16.65 -14.40 3.76
CA LYS A 350 17.19 -15.59 4.44
C LYS A 350 17.13 -16.79 3.49
N PHE A 351 18.15 -17.64 3.53
CA PHE A 351 18.36 -18.72 2.54
C PHE A 351 18.90 -20.02 3.17
N ASN A 352 18.55 -20.30 4.43
CA ASN A 352 19.15 -21.40 5.20
C ASN A 352 18.31 -22.67 5.17
N SER A 353 16.98 -22.56 5.01
CA SER A 353 16.06 -23.69 5.04
C SER A 353 15.40 -23.96 3.69
N LYS A 354 14.89 -25.19 3.46
CA LYS A 354 14.10 -25.53 2.26
C LYS A 354 12.98 -24.50 2.00
N LYS A 355 12.24 -24.14 3.05
CA LYS A 355 11.13 -23.16 2.98
C LYS A 355 11.59 -21.78 2.53
N GLU A 356 12.78 -21.37 2.94
CA GLU A 356 13.40 -20.11 2.52
C GLU A 356 13.89 -20.19 1.07
N LYS A 357 14.52 -21.31 0.69
CA LYS A 357 14.98 -21.57 -0.68
C LYS A 357 13.84 -21.65 -1.70
N THR A 358 12.64 -22.08 -1.30
CA THR A 358 11.43 -22.14 -2.15
C THR A 358 10.50 -20.94 -2.01
N LYS A 359 10.86 -19.93 -1.19
CA LYS A 359 9.99 -18.77 -0.92
C LYS A 359 9.64 -17.99 -2.18
N TRP A 360 10.58 -17.93 -3.13
CA TRP A 360 10.38 -17.25 -4.41
C TRP A 360 9.18 -17.80 -5.19
N ILE A 361 8.83 -19.09 -5.07
CA ILE A 361 7.69 -19.69 -5.77
C ILE A 361 6.37 -19.06 -5.30
N SER A 362 6.27 -18.74 -4.01
CA SER A 362 5.08 -18.10 -3.45
C SER A 362 4.98 -16.62 -3.86
N LEU A 363 6.12 -15.93 -3.95
CA LEU A 363 6.17 -14.57 -4.51
C LEU A 363 5.80 -14.56 -5.99
N PHE A 364 6.37 -15.48 -6.77
CA PHE A 364 6.06 -15.68 -8.18
C PHE A 364 4.56 -15.91 -8.39
N ASN A 365 3.93 -16.77 -7.58
CA ASN A 365 2.47 -16.98 -7.64
C ASN A 365 1.69 -15.67 -7.41
N SER A 366 2.10 -14.87 -6.41
CA SER A 366 1.44 -13.59 -6.12
C SER A 366 1.52 -12.61 -7.28
N TYR A 367 2.66 -12.57 -7.97
CA TYR A 367 2.87 -11.72 -9.14
C TYR A 367 2.11 -12.26 -10.34
N ARG A 368 2.13 -13.58 -10.58
CA ARG A 368 1.42 -14.22 -11.68
C ARG A 368 -0.07 -13.94 -11.68
N ASN A 369 -0.68 -13.89 -10.50
CA ASN A 369 -2.09 -13.56 -10.35
C ASN A 369 -2.44 -12.14 -10.81
N ILE A 370 -1.49 -11.22 -10.87
CA ILE A 370 -1.70 -9.86 -11.38
C ILE A 370 -2.07 -9.88 -12.87
N TRP A 371 -1.26 -10.53 -13.70
CA TRP A 371 -1.52 -10.55 -15.15
C TRP A 371 -2.52 -11.64 -15.56
N ALA A 372 -2.65 -12.71 -14.77
CA ALA A 372 -3.66 -13.75 -15.03
C ALA A 372 -5.10 -13.28 -14.77
N HIS A 373 -5.30 -12.25 -13.93
CA HIS A 373 -6.60 -11.67 -13.61
C HIS A 373 -6.67 -10.19 -14.00
N ALA A 374 -6.18 -9.86 -15.20
CA ALA A 374 -6.08 -8.49 -15.74
C ALA A 374 -7.38 -7.67 -15.76
N GLY A 375 -8.53 -8.25 -15.40
CA GLY A 375 -9.83 -7.56 -15.34
C GLY A 375 -10.25 -7.02 -13.97
N THR A 376 -9.49 -7.20 -12.87
CA THR A 376 -10.08 -6.94 -11.53
C THR A 376 -9.47 -5.86 -10.64
N LYS A 377 -8.23 -5.36 -10.80
CA LYS A 377 -7.71 -4.27 -9.94
C LYS A 377 -6.63 -3.44 -10.64
N GLU A 378 -6.51 -2.18 -10.22
CA GLU A 378 -5.40 -1.26 -10.45
C GLU A 378 -4.08 -1.79 -9.83
N SER A 379 -3.66 -2.98 -10.23
CA SER A 379 -2.51 -3.67 -9.66
C SER A 379 -1.68 -4.25 -10.78
N GLY A 380 -0.91 -3.41 -11.47
CA GLY A 380 0.19 -3.88 -12.28
C GLY A 380 1.42 -4.26 -11.44
N LEU A 381 2.45 -4.82 -12.07
CA LEU A 381 3.78 -5.01 -11.49
C LEU A 381 4.54 -3.68 -11.44
N ASN A 382 5.36 -3.48 -10.42
CA ASN A 382 6.35 -2.40 -10.38
C ASN A 382 7.74 -2.87 -10.82
N LYS A 383 8.71 -1.95 -10.93
CA LYS A 383 10.05 -2.30 -11.44
C LYS A 383 10.80 -3.29 -10.56
N ASN A 384 10.62 -3.22 -9.25
CA ASN A 384 11.28 -4.16 -8.32
C ASN A 384 10.72 -5.58 -8.48
N GLU A 385 9.41 -5.70 -8.68
CA GLU A 385 8.72 -6.97 -8.93
C GLU A 385 9.18 -7.59 -10.26
N VAL A 386 9.25 -6.79 -11.35
CA VAL A 386 9.79 -7.24 -12.64
C VAL A 386 11.27 -7.60 -12.55
N SER A 387 12.08 -6.82 -11.84
CA SER A 387 13.49 -7.13 -11.61
C SER A 387 13.69 -8.46 -10.87
N LEU A 388 12.83 -8.77 -9.89
CA LEU A 388 12.84 -10.06 -9.22
C LEU A 388 12.49 -11.21 -10.19
N LEU A 389 11.49 -11.03 -11.06
CA LEU A 389 11.16 -12.00 -12.10
C LEU A 389 12.35 -12.24 -13.04
N LYS A 390 13.03 -11.18 -13.50
CA LYS A 390 14.24 -11.31 -14.32
C LYS A 390 15.35 -12.08 -13.60
N LYS A 391 15.57 -11.81 -12.30
CA LYS A 391 16.56 -12.55 -11.50
C LYS A 391 16.24 -14.05 -11.43
N ILE A 392 14.97 -14.40 -11.21
CA ILE A 392 14.50 -15.79 -11.21
C ILE A 392 14.70 -16.41 -12.60
N HIS A 393 14.29 -15.70 -13.65
CA HIS A 393 14.43 -16.15 -15.03
C HIS A 393 15.89 -16.46 -15.38
N SER A 394 16.82 -15.53 -15.14
CA SER A 394 18.25 -15.74 -15.42
C SER A 394 18.89 -16.88 -14.62
N HIS A 395 18.31 -17.25 -13.46
CA HIS A 395 18.78 -18.41 -12.71
C HIS A 395 18.32 -19.72 -13.36
N LEU A 396 17.06 -19.78 -13.78
CA LEU A 396 16.42 -21.00 -14.30
C LEU A 396 16.76 -21.25 -15.77
N ILE A 397 16.76 -20.20 -16.57
CA ILE A 397 16.91 -20.22 -18.03
C ILE A 397 18.23 -19.52 -18.33
N LYS A 398 19.27 -20.31 -18.55
CA LYS A 398 20.62 -19.86 -18.92
C LYS A 398 20.87 -20.04 -20.41
#